data_AF-A0A485KA42-F1
#
_entry.id   AF-A0A485KA42-F1
#
_cell.length_a   1.000
_cell.length_b   1.000
_cell.length_c   1.000
_cell.angle_alpha   90.00
_cell.angle_beta   90.00
_cell.angle_gamma   90.00
#
_symmetry.space_group_name_H-M   'P 1'
#
loop_
_entity.id
_entity.type
_entity.pdbx_description
1 polymer ?
#
loop_
_entity_poly.entity_id
_entity_poly.type
_entity_poly.pdbx_seq_one_letter_code
_entity_poly.pdbx_strand_id
1 'polypeptide(L)'
;MIPSCCEFCILPAIFDGKCAQHRYRRRCSVAHCTNQTYARNLCVQHGGKRQCRFAGCQGNARQNGFCCRHSQDLRQQRVCKHNGCTKAAHSRDLCVAHGGGRQCKVDGCTKYIRHNGLCLGHFRIEKASSAPLPPLSMSTDSVAELSGEEVDILSFLMDDESNLEMISSDFWLEECPATIKVENVEYVDDVFVCSI
;
A
#
# COMPACT_ATOMS: atom_id res chain seq x y z
N MET A 1 23.13 -13.33 -20.38
CA MET A 1 23.03 -11.91 -20.01
C MET A 1 22.16 -11.82 -18.77
N ILE A 2 22.63 -11.15 -17.72
CA ILE A 2 21.84 -10.92 -16.49
C ILE A 2 20.84 -9.82 -16.81
N PRO A 3 19.54 -9.95 -16.47
CA PRO A 3 18.56 -8.89 -16.69
C PRO A 3 19.01 -7.57 -16.04
N SER A 4 18.82 -6.44 -16.71
CA SER A 4 19.21 -5.12 -16.17
C SER A 4 18.34 -4.71 -14.98
N CYS A 5 17.08 -5.14 -14.96
CA CYS A 5 16.12 -4.87 -13.89
C CYS A 5 15.53 -6.17 -13.31
N CYS A 6 15.01 -6.06 -12.09
CA CYS A 6 14.36 -7.15 -11.39
C CYS A 6 13.08 -7.59 -12.11
N GLU A 7 12.82 -8.90 -12.11
CA GLU A 7 11.57 -9.50 -12.61
C GLU A 7 10.25 -8.91 -12.05
N PHE A 8 10.30 -8.17 -10.94
CA PHE A 8 9.14 -7.68 -10.20
C PHE A 8 9.16 -6.17 -9.93
N CYS A 9 10.24 -5.45 -10.29
CA CYS A 9 10.34 -3.99 -10.13
C CYS A 9 11.50 -3.40 -10.93
N ILE A 10 11.66 -2.08 -10.88
CA ILE A 10 12.70 -1.35 -11.63
C ILE A 10 14.11 -1.42 -11.00
N LEU A 11 14.27 -2.05 -9.84
CA LEU A 11 15.57 -2.14 -9.15
C LEU A 11 16.53 -3.10 -9.87
N PRO A 12 17.85 -2.91 -9.76
CA PRO A 12 18.84 -3.75 -10.45
C PRO A 12 18.76 -5.22 -10.03
N ALA A 13 18.93 -6.10 -11.01
CA ALA A 13 18.81 -7.54 -10.87
C ALA A 13 20.13 -8.19 -10.39
N ILE A 14 20.48 -7.91 -9.13
CA ILE A 14 21.72 -8.38 -8.48
C ILE A 14 21.76 -9.90 -8.17
N PHE A 15 20.64 -10.62 -8.27
CA PHE A 15 20.53 -12.07 -8.00
C PHE A 15 19.70 -12.78 -9.07
N ASP A 16 20.31 -13.49 -10.02
CA ASP A 16 19.62 -14.29 -11.05
C ASP A 16 18.35 -13.60 -11.64
N GLY A 17 18.46 -12.31 -11.98
CA GLY A 17 17.32 -11.53 -12.48
C GLY A 17 16.43 -10.88 -11.42
N LYS A 18 16.87 -10.78 -10.15
CA LYS A 18 16.10 -10.21 -9.03
C LYS A 18 16.91 -9.24 -8.17
N CYS A 19 16.25 -8.26 -7.57
CA CYS A 19 16.88 -7.32 -6.65
C CYS A 19 16.96 -7.85 -5.20
N ALA A 20 17.66 -7.14 -4.32
CA ALA A 20 17.76 -7.49 -2.89
C ALA A 20 16.39 -7.69 -2.22
N GLN A 21 15.42 -6.81 -2.53
CA GLN A 21 14.08 -6.85 -1.95
C GLN A 21 13.23 -8.02 -2.46
N HIS A 22 13.56 -8.54 -3.65
CA HIS A 22 12.81 -9.59 -4.33
C HIS A 22 13.58 -10.91 -4.46
N ARG A 23 14.77 -11.03 -3.86
CA ARG A 23 15.63 -12.22 -3.98
C ARG A 23 14.97 -13.53 -3.54
N TYR A 24 14.03 -13.45 -2.58
CA TYR A 24 13.27 -14.61 -2.09
C TYR A 24 11.89 -14.76 -2.72
N ARG A 25 11.47 -13.82 -3.57
CA ARG A 25 10.17 -13.91 -4.25
C ARG A 25 10.31 -14.81 -5.47
N ARG A 26 9.42 -15.79 -5.58
CA ARG A 26 9.32 -16.68 -6.74
C ARG A 26 8.04 -16.38 -7.51
N ARG A 27 8.11 -16.49 -8.83
CA ARG A 27 6.98 -16.34 -9.74
C ARG A 27 6.20 -17.64 -9.84
N CYS A 28 4.87 -17.54 -9.95
CA CYS A 28 4.01 -18.66 -10.25
C CYS A 28 4.51 -19.42 -11.50
N SER A 29 4.51 -20.75 -11.45
CA SER A 29 5.02 -21.59 -12.54
C SER A 29 4.11 -21.64 -13.77
N VAL A 30 2.87 -21.14 -13.67
CA VAL A 30 1.97 -20.98 -14.82
C VAL A 30 2.54 -19.94 -15.77
N ALA A 31 2.63 -20.30 -17.06
CA ALA A 31 3.15 -19.44 -18.11
C ALA A 31 2.49 -18.05 -18.08
N HIS A 32 3.31 -17.01 -18.23
CA HIS A 32 2.89 -15.60 -18.23
C HIS A 32 2.19 -15.11 -16.95
N CYS A 33 2.19 -15.89 -15.85
CA CYS A 33 1.66 -15.42 -14.59
C CYS A 33 2.70 -14.60 -13.82
N THR A 34 2.43 -13.32 -13.58
CA THR A 34 3.32 -12.43 -12.81
C THR A 34 3.12 -12.55 -11.29
N ASN A 35 2.10 -13.27 -10.83
CA ASN A 35 1.81 -13.42 -9.41
C ASN A 35 2.92 -14.17 -8.67
N GLN A 36 3.13 -13.79 -7.40
CA GLN A 36 4.03 -14.49 -6.50
C GLN A 36 3.49 -15.90 -6.16
N THR A 37 4.40 -16.86 -6.05
CA THR A 37 4.08 -18.20 -5.52
C THR A 37 3.58 -18.10 -4.08
N TYR A 38 2.48 -18.79 -3.79
CA TYR A 38 2.01 -19.02 -2.44
C TYR A 38 2.55 -20.36 -1.90
N ALA A 39 2.30 -21.45 -2.64
CA ALA A 39 2.77 -22.80 -2.30
C ALA A 39 2.82 -23.67 -3.57
N ARG A 40 3.60 -24.76 -3.56
CA ARG A 40 3.75 -25.69 -4.70
C ARG A 40 4.13 -25.00 -6.01
N ASN A 41 4.92 -23.92 -5.93
CA ASN A 41 5.28 -23.05 -7.05
C ASN A 41 4.09 -22.37 -7.77
N LEU A 42 2.91 -22.31 -7.15
CA LEU A 42 1.69 -21.74 -7.73
C LEU A 42 1.18 -20.56 -6.90
N CYS A 43 0.60 -19.56 -7.54
CA CYS A 43 -0.10 -18.48 -6.87
C CYS A 43 -1.46 -18.94 -6.35
N VAL A 44 -2.17 -18.08 -5.60
CA VAL A 44 -3.48 -18.42 -5.03
C VAL A 44 -4.52 -18.76 -6.12
N GLN A 45 -4.52 -18.04 -7.24
CA GLN A 45 -5.44 -18.27 -8.36
C GLN A 45 -5.13 -19.55 -9.13
N HIS A 46 -3.85 -19.90 -9.26
CA HIS A 46 -3.39 -21.09 -9.98
C HIS A 46 -3.25 -22.33 -9.07
N GLY A 47 -3.97 -22.41 -7.95
CA GLY A 47 -4.02 -23.63 -7.13
C GLY A 47 -2.96 -23.75 -6.03
N GLY A 48 -2.21 -22.69 -5.75
CA GLY A 48 -1.33 -22.62 -4.57
C GLY A 48 -2.11 -22.79 -3.27
N LYS A 49 -3.33 -22.25 -3.20
CA LYS A 49 -4.24 -22.43 -2.06
C LYS A 49 -5.24 -23.55 -2.33
N ARG A 50 -5.51 -24.39 -1.32
CA ARG A 50 -6.50 -25.48 -1.43
C ARG A 50 -7.90 -24.90 -1.64
N GLN A 51 -8.67 -25.54 -2.51
CA GLN A 51 -10.09 -25.23 -2.73
C GLN A 51 -10.96 -25.79 -1.62
N CYS A 52 -12.13 -25.18 -1.44
CA CYS A 52 -13.17 -25.64 -0.54
C CYS A 52 -13.68 -27.02 -1.02
N ARG A 53 -13.73 -27.99 -0.11
CA ARG A 53 -14.22 -29.36 -0.39
C ARG A 53 -15.73 -29.43 -0.61
N PHE A 54 -16.47 -28.37 -0.29
CA PHE A 54 -17.92 -28.30 -0.52
C PHE A 54 -18.23 -28.35 -2.02
N ALA A 55 -19.14 -29.25 -2.43
CA ALA A 55 -19.51 -29.47 -3.82
C ALA A 55 -19.93 -28.16 -4.52
N GLY A 56 -19.32 -27.89 -5.68
CA GLY A 56 -19.59 -26.67 -6.47
C GLY A 56 -19.01 -25.37 -5.90
N CYS A 57 -18.24 -25.40 -4.80
CA CYS A 57 -17.62 -24.20 -4.25
C CYS A 57 -16.25 -23.91 -4.85
N GLN A 58 -16.11 -22.77 -5.54
CA GLN A 58 -14.82 -22.24 -6.04
C GLN A 58 -14.08 -21.37 -5.01
N GLY A 59 -14.51 -21.42 -3.74
CA GLY A 59 -13.91 -20.64 -2.67
C GLY A 59 -12.63 -21.30 -2.15
N ASN A 60 -11.65 -20.50 -1.78
CA ASN A 60 -10.44 -21.03 -1.14
C ASN A 60 -10.70 -21.52 0.28
N ALA A 61 -10.20 -22.72 0.61
CA ALA A 61 -10.27 -23.28 1.95
C ALA A 61 -9.46 -22.45 2.95
N ARG A 62 -9.99 -22.31 4.16
CA ARG A 62 -9.33 -21.65 5.30
C ARG A 62 -8.94 -22.68 6.34
N GLN A 63 -9.91 -23.40 6.88
CA GLN A 63 -9.74 -24.39 7.93
C GLN A 63 -10.50 -25.66 7.57
N ASN A 64 -9.97 -26.83 7.97
CA ASN A 64 -10.60 -28.14 7.76
C ASN A 64 -11.00 -28.45 6.30
N GLY A 65 -10.35 -27.80 5.33
CA GLY A 65 -10.67 -27.98 3.90
C GLY A 65 -11.91 -27.21 3.41
N PHE A 66 -12.50 -26.31 4.20
CA PHE A 66 -13.67 -25.52 3.81
C PHE A 66 -13.40 -24.01 3.81
N CYS A 67 -14.14 -23.25 3.01
CA CYS A 67 -14.04 -21.78 3.01
C CYS A 67 -14.78 -21.15 4.21
N CYS A 68 -14.83 -19.81 4.34
CA CYS A 68 -15.51 -19.16 5.48
C CYS A 68 -17.03 -19.38 5.50
N ARG A 69 -17.65 -19.45 4.32
CA ARG A 69 -18.95 -20.11 4.10
C ARG A 69 -18.65 -21.62 4.11
N HIS A 70 -19.47 -22.58 4.49
CA HIS A 70 -19.11 -24.03 4.45
C HIS A 70 -18.13 -24.56 5.51
N SER A 71 -17.35 -23.74 6.23
CA SER A 71 -16.70 -24.25 7.45
C SER A 71 -17.80 -24.64 8.44
N GLN A 72 -17.94 -25.95 8.69
CA GLN A 72 -19.04 -26.55 9.45
C GLN A 72 -19.16 -25.97 10.87
N ASP A 73 -18.03 -25.55 11.48
CA ASP A 73 -18.00 -24.98 12.83
C ASP A 73 -18.21 -23.46 12.93
N LEU A 74 -18.29 -22.72 11.82
CA LEU A 74 -18.28 -21.24 11.87
C LEU A 74 -19.66 -20.59 11.69
N ARG A 75 -20.73 -21.38 11.62
CA ARG A 75 -22.07 -20.86 11.28
C ARG A 75 -23.17 -21.10 12.30
N GLN A 76 -22.84 -21.41 13.55
CA GLN A 76 -23.64 -20.84 14.63
C GLN A 76 -23.23 -19.38 14.78
N GLN A 77 -23.55 -18.54 13.79
CA GLN A 77 -23.54 -17.09 14.01
C GLN A 77 -24.57 -16.84 15.09
N ARG A 78 -24.10 -16.67 16.32
CA ARG A 78 -24.95 -16.30 17.45
C ARG A 78 -25.69 -15.04 17.02
N VAL A 79 -27.00 -15.07 17.12
CA VAL A 79 -27.84 -13.90 16.81
C VAL A 79 -27.78 -12.95 18.01
N CYS A 80 -27.90 -11.66 17.74
CA CYS A 80 -27.96 -10.65 18.79
C CYS A 80 -29.12 -10.96 19.77
N LYS A 81 -28.81 -11.01 21.06
CA LYS A 81 -29.74 -11.28 22.17
C LYS A 81 -30.83 -10.22 22.33
N HIS A 82 -30.63 -9.03 21.78
CA HIS A 82 -31.64 -7.97 21.80
C HIS A 82 -32.93 -8.40 21.10
N ASN A 83 -34.08 -8.20 21.76
CA ASN A 83 -35.39 -8.64 21.29
C ASN A 83 -35.68 -8.17 19.85
N GLY A 84 -36.05 -9.11 18.98
CA GLY A 84 -36.35 -8.82 17.57
C GLY A 84 -35.13 -8.51 16.67
N CYS A 85 -33.90 -8.59 17.18
CA CYS A 85 -32.71 -8.34 16.37
C CYS A 85 -32.26 -9.60 15.64
N THR A 86 -32.23 -9.56 14.30
CA THR A 86 -31.72 -10.66 13.45
C THR A 86 -30.24 -10.50 13.10
N LYS A 87 -29.58 -9.45 13.59
CA LYS A 87 -28.16 -9.18 13.30
C LYS A 87 -27.27 -10.17 14.03
N ALA A 88 -26.16 -10.55 13.41
CA ALA A 88 -25.15 -11.39 14.05
C ALA A 88 -24.54 -10.70 15.28
N ALA A 89 -24.40 -11.44 16.36
CA ALA A 89 -23.67 -11.03 17.55
C ALA A 89 -22.18 -10.94 17.24
N HIS A 90 -21.55 -9.89 17.76
CA HIS A 90 -20.11 -9.67 17.63
C HIS A 90 -19.37 -10.01 18.92
N SER A 91 -19.85 -9.50 20.06
CA SER A 91 -19.36 -9.85 21.39
C SER A 91 -20.48 -9.71 22.41
N ARG A 92 -20.36 -10.39 23.56
CA ARG A 92 -21.38 -10.37 24.63
C ARG A 92 -22.79 -10.73 24.14
N ASP A 93 -22.88 -11.60 23.13
CA ASP A 93 -24.11 -11.99 22.43
C ASP A 93 -24.92 -10.81 21.87
N LEU A 94 -24.30 -9.66 21.62
CA LEU A 94 -24.92 -8.45 21.07
C LEU A 94 -24.27 -8.07 19.74
N CYS A 95 -25.04 -7.50 18.83
CA CYS A 95 -24.49 -6.92 17.60
C CYS A 95 -23.79 -5.58 17.91
N VAL A 96 -23.00 -5.07 16.97
CA VAL A 96 -22.25 -3.81 17.14
C VAL A 96 -23.16 -2.63 17.52
N ALA A 97 -24.35 -2.56 16.94
CA ALA A 97 -25.34 -1.51 17.23
C ALA A 97 -25.98 -1.63 18.62
N HIS A 98 -26.15 -2.86 19.12
CA HIS A 98 -26.75 -3.12 20.43
C HIS A 98 -25.69 -3.34 21.53
N GLY A 99 -24.48 -2.80 21.36
CA GLY A 99 -23.44 -2.81 22.39
C GLY A 99 -22.39 -3.92 22.29
N GLY A 100 -22.40 -4.72 21.22
CA GLY A 100 -21.36 -5.72 20.94
C GLY A 100 -20.03 -5.14 20.42
N GLY A 101 -19.97 -3.84 20.13
CA GLY A 101 -18.74 -3.12 19.81
C GLY A 101 -18.16 -2.43 21.04
N ARG A 102 -16.85 -2.14 21.02
CA ARG A 102 -16.19 -1.27 22.02
C ARG A 102 -15.86 0.08 21.37
N GLN A 103 -16.05 1.18 22.09
CA GLN A 103 -15.73 2.53 21.61
C GLN A 103 -14.27 2.90 21.86
N CYS A 104 -13.74 3.77 21.00
CA CYS A 104 -12.39 4.30 21.09
C CYS A 104 -12.14 4.90 22.48
N LYS A 105 -10.95 4.64 23.06
CA LYS A 105 -10.53 5.18 24.36
C LYS A 105 -10.30 6.69 24.39
N VAL A 106 -10.34 7.36 23.24
CA VAL A 106 -10.12 8.81 23.16
C VAL A 106 -11.43 9.50 23.50
N ASP A 107 -11.36 10.43 24.45
CA ASP A 107 -12.53 11.17 24.92
C ASP A 107 -13.23 11.90 23.76
N GLY A 108 -14.57 11.84 23.76
CA GLY A 108 -15.40 12.40 22.69
C GLY A 108 -15.44 11.57 21.40
N CYS A 109 -14.69 10.47 21.28
CA CYS A 109 -14.70 9.66 20.06
C CYS A 109 -15.79 8.57 20.07
N THR A 110 -16.80 8.71 19.21
CA THR A 110 -17.88 7.72 19.05
C THR A 110 -17.51 6.53 18.16
N LYS A 111 -16.33 6.56 17.52
CA LYS A 111 -15.87 5.50 16.60
C LYS A 111 -15.48 4.23 17.38
N TYR A 112 -15.67 3.08 16.76
CA TYR A 112 -15.31 1.79 17.37
C TYR A 112 -13.80 1.52 17.38
N ILE A 113 -13.35 0.79 18.39
CA ILE A 113 -11.97 0.28 18.52
C ILE A 113 -11.66 -0.63 17.33
N ARG A 114 -10.47 -0.43 16.75
CA ARG A 114 -9.90 -1.31 15.72
C ARG A 114 -8.57 -1.91 16.14
N HIS A 115 -7.72 -1.14 16.82
CA HIS A 115 -6.40 -1.59 17.23
C HIS A 115 -6.02 -0.95 18.58
N ASN A 116 -5.45 -1.72 19.51
CA ASN A 116 -4.95 -1.26 20.82
C ASN A 116 -5.88 -0.38 21.67
N GLY A 117 -7.20 -0.48 21.49
CA GLY A 117 -8.16 0.36 22.20
C GLY A 117 -8.51 1.68 21.49
N LEU A 118 -7.96 1.93 20.32
CA LEU A 118 -8.17 3.13 19.51
C LEU A 118 -8.96 2.81 18.23
N CYS A 119 -9.69 3.79 17.71
CA CYS A 119 -10.23 3.73 16.36
C CYS A 119 -9.10 3.81 15.33
N LEU A 120 -9.38 3.48 14.06
CA LEU A 120 -8.34 3.47 13.02
C LEU A 120 -7.66 4.84 12.83
N GLY A 121 -8.41 5.94 12.96
CA GLY A 121 -7.86 7.30 12.87
C GLY A 121 -6.87 7.60 14.00
N HIS A 122 -7.31 7.43 15.25
CA HIS A 122 -6.46 7.66 16.42
C HIS A 122 -5.29 6.68 16.50
N PHE A 123 -5.45 5.43 16.06
CA PHE A 123 -4.34 4.48 15.99
C PHE A 123 -3.26 4.90 14.99
N ARG A 124 -3.64 5.46 13.84
CA ARG A 124 -2.65 5.96 12.86
C ARG A 124 -1.88 7.15 13.42
N ILE A 125 -2.56 8.05 14.12
CA ILE A 125 -1.95 9.20 14.78
C ILE A 125 -0.98 8.73 15.87
N GLU A 126 -1.44 7.88 16.80
CA GLU A 126 -0.61 7.32 17.87
C GLU A 126 0.62 6.58 17.31
N LYS A 127 0.42 5.74 16.28
CA LYS A 127 1.51 5.00 15.65
C LYS A 127 2.54 5.93 15.00
N ALA A 128 2.10 7.01 14.34
CA ALA A 128 3.00 7.99 13.76
C ALA A 128 3.81 8.72 14.85
N SER A 129 3.20 9.06 15.98
CA SER A 129 3.89 9.68 17.12
C SER A 129 4.89 8.75 17.81
N SER A 130 4.66 7.44 17.78
CA SER A 130 5.56 6.44 18.39
C SER A 130 6.65 5.92 17.44
N ALA A 131 6.60 6.29 16.15
CA ALA A 131 7.62 5.90 15.21
C ALA A 131 8.94 6.57 15.60
N PRO A 132 10.06 5.82 15.69
CA PRO A 132 11.36 6.44 15.79
C PRO A 132 11.49 7.44 14.65
N LEU A 133 11.77 8.70 14.97
CA LEU A 133 12.08 9.69 13.95
C LEU A 133 13.18 9.08 13.07
N PRO A 134 13.05 9.15 11.72
CA PRO A 134 14.17 8.77 10.87
C PRO A 134 15.38 9.58 11.34
N PRO A 135 16.58 8.98 11.39
CA PRO A 135 17.77 9.76 11.70
C PRO A 135 17.78 10.92 10.70
N LEU A 136 17.73 12.15 11.21
CA LEU A 136 18.09 13.32 10.42
C LEU A 136 19.57 13.13 10.11
N SER A 137 19.88 12.52 8.98
CA SER A 137 21.22 12.53 8.45
C SER A 137 21.51 13.97 8.06
N MET A 138 22.00 14.75 9.02
CA MET A 138 22.88 15.87 8.73
C MET A 138 24.10 15.27 8.05
N SER A 139 24.20 15.48 6.74
CA SER A 139 25.45 15.26 6.02
C SER A 139 26.46 16.29 6.52
N THR A 140 27.24 15.90 7.53
CA THR A 140 28.49 16.56 7.89
C THR A 140 29.57 15.50 7.88
N ASP A 141 30.04 15.19 6.68
CA ASP A 141 31.34 14.59 6.40
C ASP A 141 31.68 15.13 5.01
N SER A 142 32.45 16.21 4.94
CA SER A 142 33.91 16.28 5.10
C SER A 142 34.50 16.43 3.70
N VAL A 143 35.04 17.63 3.45
CA VAL A 143 35.92 17.92 2.32
C VAL A 143 37.18 17.08 2.50
N ALA A 144 37.11 15.83 2.05
CA ALA A 144 38.27 14.98 1.84
C ALA A 144 38.90 15.36 0.49
N GLU A 145 40.22 15.47 0.52
CA GLU A 145 41.10 15.93 -0.54
C GLU A 145 40.85 15.23 -1.88
N LEU A 146 40.62 16.04 -2.92
CA LEU A 146 40.47 15.60 -4.31
C LEU A 146 41.82 15.13 -4.85
N SER A 147 41.95 13.84 -5.13
CA SER A 147 43.12 13.28 -5.81
C SER A 147 42.92 13.32 -7.33
N GLY A 148 43.71 14.17 -7.98
CA GLY A 148 44.57 13.83 -9.13
C GLY A 148 44.00 13.38 -10.49
N GLU A 149 42.72 13.07 -10.65
CA GLU A 149 42.24 12.49 -11.93
C GLU A 149 40.95 13.13 -12.50
N GLU A 150 40.61 14.35 -12.08
CA GLU A 150 39.53 15.16 -12.69
C GLU A 150 40.06 16.46 -13.31
N VAL A 151 41.04 16.33 -14.20
CA VAL A 151 41.45 17.39 -15.13
C VAL A 151 41.19 16.94 -16.57
N ASP A 152 39.92 16.69 -16.93
CA ASP A 152 39.58 16.51 -18.36
C ASP A 152 38.11 16.72 -18.76
N ILE A 153 37.26 17.27 -17.89
CA ILE A 153 35.85 17.59 -18.25
C ILE A 153 35.64 19.10 -18.37
N LEU A 154 36.51 19.92 -17.77
CA LEU A 154 36.40 21.39 -17.80
C LEU A 154 37.18 22.06 -18.95
N SER A 155 38.01 21.31 -19.68
CA SER A 155 38.63 21.73 -20.95
C SER A 155 37.73 21.47 -22.17
N PHE A 156 36.65 20.69 -22.02
CA PHE A 156 35.74 20.31 -23.11
C PHE A 156 34.50 21.23 -23.26
N LEU A 157 34.30 22.18 -22.34
CA LEU A 157 33.14 23.09 -22.32
C LEU A 157 33.53 24.57 -22.55
N MET A 158 34.59 24.81 -23.31
CA MET A 158 34.99 26.18 -23.70
C MET A 158 35.13 26.39 -25.22
N ASP A 159 34.61 25.49 -26.05
CA ASP A 159 34.51 25.70 -27.49
C ASP A 159 33.10 25.34 -27.99
N ASP A 160 32.13 26.24 -27.84
CA ASP A 160 31.14 26.56 -28.88
C ASP A 160 30.24 27.74 -28.43
N GLU A 161 30.58 28.96 -28.87
CA GLU A 161 29.71 30.15 -28.82
C GLU A 161 28.61 30.04 -29.89
N SER A 162 27.68 29.10 -29.74
CA SER A 162 26.53 29.04 -30.66
C SER A 162 25.29 28.34 -30.08
N ASN A 163 24.81 28.74 -28.90
CA ASN A 163 23.40 28.49 -28.53
C ASN A 163 22.89 29.37 -27.38
N LEU A 164 23.11 30.68 -27.53
CA LEU A 164 22.36 31.66 -26.75
C LEU A 164 21.14 32.08 -27.58
N GLU A 165 20.00 31.43 -27.35
CA GLU A 165 18.66 32.04 -27.20
C GLU A 165 17.56 30.96 -27.17
N MET A 166 16.48 31.27 -26.45
CA MET A 166 15.25 30.48 -26.26
C MET A 166 15.31 29.33 -25.26
N ILE A 167 14.90 29.59 -24.03
CA ILE A 167 13.58 29.16 -23.52
C ILE A 167 13.14 30.21 -22.51
N SER A 168 12.12 30.97 -22.90
CA SER A 168 11.37 31.88 -22.04
C SER A 168 10.55 31.08 -21.03
N SER A 169 10.17 31.76 -19.95
CA SER A 169 8.99 31.44 -19.15
C SER A 169 7.79 31.08 -20.03
N ASP A 170 6.95 30.15 -19.55
CA ASP A 170 5.64 29.74 -20.09
C ASP A 170 5.57 28.44 -20.90
N PHE A 171 5.91 27.29 -20.30
CA PHE A 171 5.51 26.00 -20.87
C PHE A 171 5.39 24.84 -19.87
N TRP A 172 4.52 24.92 -18.87
CA TRP A 172 4.00 23.73 -18.15
C TRP A 172 2.61 23.98 -17.55
N LEU A 173 1.60 24.08 -18.40
CA LEU A 173 0.23 23.69 -18.09
C LEU A 173 -0.29 22.91 -19.31
N GLU A 174 -1.12 21.89 -19.06
CA GLU A 174 -1.67 20.91 -20.01
C GLU A 174 -0.77 19.66 -20.18
N GLU A 175 -1.08 18.44 -19.72
CA GLU A 175 -2.36 17.84 -19.33
C GLU A 175 -2.13 16.77 -18.23
N CYS A 176 -2.95 16.79 -17.17
CA CYS A 176 -3.07 15.68 -16.22
C CYS A 176 -4.42 14.99 -16.46
N PRO A 177 -4.46 13.70 -16.84
CA PRO A 177 -5.70 13.01 -17.18
C PRO A 177 -6.38 12.49 -15.92
N ALA A 178 -7.19 13.33 -15.27
CA ALA A 178 -8.17 12.88 -14.29
C ALA A 178 -9.39 13.79 -14.30
N THR A 179 -10.43 13.32 -15.01
CA THR A 179 -11.79 13.87 -15.00
C THR A 179 -12.33 14.03 -13.58
N ILE A 180 -12.41 15.26 -13.10
CA ILE A 180 -13.30 15.67 -12.01
C ILE A 180 -14.12 16.84 -12.57
N LYS A 181 -15.42 16.62 -12.75
CA LYS A 181 -16.36 17.69 -13.08
C LYS A 181 -16.53 18.56 -11.84
N VAL A 182 -16.03 19.79 -11.91
CA VAL A 182 -16.32 20.82 -10.91
C VAL A 182 -17.53 21.59 -11.43
N GLU A 183 -18.72 21.23 -10.97
CA GLU A 183 -19.92 22.04 -11.20
C GLU A 183 -20.00 23.04 -10.05
N ASN A 184 -19.67 24.30 -10.37
CA ASN A 184 -19.73 25.53 -9.55
C ASN A 184 -18.43 25.93 -8.84
N VAL A 185 -17.85 27.03 -9.33
CA VAL A 185 -16.82 27.83 -8.67
C VAL A 185 -17.47 29.16 -8.32
N GLU A 186 -17.60 29.48 -7.04
CA GLU A 186 -17.96 30.82 -6.58
C GLU A 186 -16.74 31.45 -5.88
N TYR A 187 -16.54 32.74 -6.13
CA TYR A 187 -15.41 33.54 -5.65
C TYR A 187 -15.78 34.22 -4.32
N VAL A 188 -15.02 33.99 -3.26
CA VAL A 188 -15.08 34.82 -2.04
C VAL A 188 -13.66 35.02 -1.48
N ASP A 189 -13.20 36.27 -1.46
CA ASP A 189 -12.05 36.80 -0.72
C ASP A 189 -10.69 36.05 -0.87
N ASP A 190 -10.25 35.83 -2.12
CA ASP A 190 -8.85 35.52 -2.52
C ASP A 190 -8.09 34.43 -1.73
N VAL A 191 -8.80 33.46 -1.14
CA VAL A 191 -8.19 32.28 -0.50
C VAL A 191 -8.80 30.98 -1.05
N PHE A 192 -7.96 30.10 -1.60
CA PHE A 192 -8.37 28.76 -2.03
C PHE A 192 -8.72 27.89 -0.81
N VAL A 193 -10.02 27.70 -0.56
CA VAL A 193 -10.49 26.68 0.39
C VAL A 193 -11.19 25.57 -0.39
N CYS A 194 -10.50 24.44 -0.55
CA CYS A 194 -11.09 23.21 -1.08
C CYS A 194 -11.74 22.45 0.08
N SER A 195 -13.07 22.48 0.16
CA SER A 195 -13.83 21.65 1.11
C SER A 195 -14.17 20.32 0.43
N ILE A 196 -13.88 19.21 1.13
CA ILE A 196 -14.28 17.85 0.75
C ILE A 196 -15.75 17.63 1.10
#